data_AF-A0A352WT67-F1
#
_entry.id   AF-A0A352WT67-F1
#
_cell.length_a   1.000
_cell.length_b   1.000
_cell.length_c   1.000
_cell.angle_alpha   90.00
_cell.angle_beta   90.00
_cell.angle_gamma   90.00
#
_symmetry.space_group_name_H-M   'P 1'
#
loop_
_entity.id
_entity.type
_entity.pdbx_description
1 polymer ?
#
loop_
_entity_poly.entity_id
_entity_poly.type
_entity_poly.pdbx_seq_one_letter_code
_entity_poly.pdbx_strand_id
1 'polypeptide(L)'
;PGMMDTILNLGMNDTVVETMAKKTNNPRFAYDSYRRFIQMYSDVVMEVGKKYFEKLIDEMKEQKGVKLDTELDADDLKDLARQFKAEYKKSIGKDFPTDPVDQLMGAVRAVFRSWDNPRAIYYRRMNDIPSGWGTAVNVQMMVFGNTGDTSGTGVAFTRNPSTGEKKLYGEFLMNAQGEDVVAGVRTPHTIDKLAQIMPDAYQQFVMICDTLEKHYRDMQDMEFTIEEGKLYMLQT
;
A
#
# COMPACT_ATOMS: atom_id res chain seq x y z
N PRO A 1 10.67 8.74 8.73
CA PRO A 1 10.25 7.73 7.71
C PRO A 1 9.95 6.36 8.36
N GLY A 2 8.95 5.62 7.87
CA GLY A 2 8.67 4.23 8.30
C GLY A 2 7.95 4.05 9.65
N MET A 3 7.30 5.10 10.16
CA MET A 3 6.61 5.10 11.47
C MET A 3 5.09 5.27 11.37
N MET A 4 4.58 5.71 10.22
CA MET A 4 3.15 5.95 10.00
C MET A 4 2.59 4.82 9.16
N ASP A 5 1.49 4.25 9.62
CA ASP A 5 0.78 3.20 8.90
C ASP A 5 -0.14 3.84 7.84
N THR A 6 -0.14 3.24 6.65
CA THR A 6 -1.02 3.62 5.53
C THR A 6 -2.15 2.60 5.44
N ILE A 7 -3.37 3.04 5.15
CA ILE A 7 -4.50 2.15 4.81
C ILE A 7 -4.88 2.41 3.37
N LEU A 8 -4.72 1.40 2.51
CA LEU A 8 -5.14 1.46 1.11
C LEU A 8 -6.53 0.86 0.93
N ASN A 9 -7.15 1.16 -0.21
CA ASN A 9 -8.41 0.55 -0.65
C ASN A 9 -9.61 0.81 0.31
N LEU A 10 -9.56 1.89 1.10
CA LEU A 10 -10.65 2.29 1.99
C LEU A 10 -11.93 2.59 1.19
N GLY A 11 -13.07 2.10 1.68
CA GLY A 11 -14.37 2.16 0.99
C GLY A 11 -14.77 0.84 0.33
N MET A 12 -13.88 -0.16 0.31
CA MET A 12 -14.21 -1.51 -0.17
C MET A 12 -15.21 -2.20 0.77
N ASN A 13 -16.19 -2.86 0.17
CA ASN A 13 -17.15 -3.74 0.83
C ASN A 13 -17.65 -4.80 -0.17
N ASP A 14 -18.53 -5.69 0.28
CA ASP A 14 -19.04 -6.82 -0.52
C ASP A 14 -19.75 -6.40 -1.82
N THR A 15 -20.33 -5.19 -1.88
CA THR A 15 -20.95 -4.67 -3.11
C THR A 15 -19.92 -3.98 -4.02
N VAL A 16 -19.01 -3.21 -3.44
CA VAL A 16 -17.98 -2.48 -4.18
C VAL A 16 -16.99 -3.43 -4.83
N VAL A 17 -16.58 -4.51 -4.14
CA VAL A 17 -15.65 -5.51 -4.70
C VAL A 17 -16.23 -6.19 -5.94
N GLU A 18 -17.50 -6.57 -5.92
CA GLU A 18 -18.20 -7.17 -7.07
C GLU A 18 -18.37 -6.17 -8.22
N THR A 19 -18.63 -4.90 -7.90
CA THR A 19 -18.71 -3.84 -8.91
C THR A 19 -17.34 -3.58 -9.56
N MET A 20 -16.28 -3.56 -8.75
CA MET A 20 -14.91 -3.36 -9.20
C MET A 20 -14.46 -4.52 -10.09
N ALA A 21 -14.70 -5.77 -9.65
CA ALA A 21 -14.41 -6.98 -10.40
C ALA A 21 -15.01 -6.95 -11.82
N LYS A 22 -16.27 -6.53 -11.94
CA LYS A 22 -16.96 -6.39 -13.22
C LYS A 22 -16.40 -5.26 -14.06
N LYS A 23 -16.16 -4.09 -13.46
CA LYS A 23 -15.69 -2.90 -14.18
C LYS A 23 -14.30 -3.10 -14.77
N THR A 24 -13.41 -3.81 -14.07
CA THR A 24 -12.04 -4.07 -14.54
C THR A 24 -11.92 -5.38 -15.32
N ASN A 25 -12.99 -6.19 -15.39
CA ASN A 25 -12.94 -7.57 -15.87
C ASN A 25 -11.80 -8.38 -15.22
N ASN A 26 -11.50 -8.07 -13.95
CA ASN A 26 -10.39 -8.64 -13.21
C ASN A 26 -10.85 -8.93 -11.77
N PRO A 27 -11.60 -10.03 -11.55
CA PRO A 27 -12.12 -10.38 -10.23
C PRO A 27 -11.00 -10.69 -9.23
N ARG A 28 -9.88 -11.25 -9.70
CA ARG A 28 -8.69 -11.50 -8.87
C ARG A 28 -8.18 -10.19 -8.26
N PHE A 29 -7.97 -9.15 -9.06
CA PHE A 29 -7.53 -7.83 -8.58
C PHE A 29 -8.48 -7.23 -7.53
N ALA A 30 -9.80 -7.29 -7.79
CA ALA A 30 -10.78 -6.72 -6.88
C ALA A 30 -10.75 -7.43 -5.51
N TYR A 31 -10.72 -8.76 -5.51
CA TYR A 31 -10.66 -9.56 -4.28
C TYR A 31 -9.30 -9.49 -3.58
N ASP A 32 -8.19 -9.38 -4.32
CA ASP A 32 -6.87 -9.10 -3.74
C ASP A 32 -6.87 -7.75 -3.01
N SER A 33 -7.42 -6.71 -3.64
CA SER A 33 -7.52 -5.39 -3.03
C SER A 33 -8.43 -5.40 -1.79
N TYR A 34 -9.50 -6.19 -1.82
CA TYR A 34 -10.44 -6.31 -0.70
C TYR A 34 -9.84 -7.06 0.50
N ARG A 35 -9.18 -8.21 0.27
CA ARG A 35 -8.52 -8.92 1.38
C ARG A 35 -7.40 -8.08 2.00
N ARG A 36 -6.65 -7.34 1.20
CA ARG A 36 -5.63 -6.38 1.68
C ARG A 36 -6.26 -5.29 2.54
N PHE A 37 -7.36 -4.69 2.06
CA PHE A 37 -8.10 -3.69 2.84
C PHE A 37 -8.51 -4.23 4.21
N ILE A 38 -9.13 -5.42 4.25
CA ILE A 38 -9.59 -6.01 5.51
C ILE A 38 -8.41 -6.22 6.46
N GLN A 39 -7.30 -6.77 5.98
CA GLN A 39 -6.09 -6.99 6.80
C GLN A 39 -5.52 -5.66 7.33
N MET A 40 -5.26 -4.68 6.45
CA MET A 40 -4.68 -3.39 6.82
C MET A 40 -5.58 -2.63 7.79
N TYR A 41 -6.88 -2.58 7.52
CA TYR A 41 -7.85 -1.93 8.40
C TYR A 41 -7.90 -2.61 9.76
N SER A 42 -7.89 -3.95 9.80
CA SER A 42 -7.92 -4.71 11.06
C SER A 42 -6.66 -4.52 11.89
N ASP A 43 -5.50 -4.45 11.24
CA ASP A 43 -4.21 -4.25 11.91
C ASP A 43 -4.09 -2.81 12.45
N VAL A 44 -4.31 -1.81 11.59
CA VAL A 44 -4.09 -0.40 11.95
C VAL A 44 -5.20 0.18 12.81
N VAL A 45 -6.47 -0.09 12.46
CA VAL A 45 -7.61 0.54 13.14
C VAL A 45 -7.98 -0.18 14.42
N MET A 46 -7.80 -1.50 14.45
CA MET A 46 -8.32 -2.34 15.52
C MET A 46 -7.23 -3.13 16.27
N GLU A 47 -5.96 -2.98 15.90
CA GLU A 47 -4.81 -3.60 16.59
C GLU A 47 -4.93 -5.13 16.72
N VAL A 48 -5.59 -5.78 15.76
CA VAL A 48 -5.83 -7.25 15.76
C VAL A 48 -4.52 -8.01 15.48
N GLY A 49 -3.51 -7.37 14.90
CA GLY A 49 -2.19 -7.92 14.64
C GLY A 49 -2.13 -8.73 13.35
N LYS A 50 -1.28 -8.27 12.42
CA LYS A 50 -1.09 -8.85 11.08
C LYS A 50 -0.85 -10.37 11.05
N LYS A 51 -0.19 -10.93 12.07
CA LYS A 51 0.18 -12.36 12.17
C LYS A 51 -0.99 -13.34 12.00
N TYR A 52 -2.19 -12.97 12.44
CA TYR A 52 -3.36 -13.86 12.33
C TYR A 52 -3.85 -13.97 10.89
N PHE A 53 -3.78 -12.86 10.15
CA PHE A 53 -4.13 -12.81 8.73
C PHE A 53 -3.07 -13.50 7.87
N GLU A 54 -1.79 -13.31 8.17
CA GLU A 54 -0.70 -14.00 7.47
C GLU A 54 -0.81 -15.52 7.60
N LYS A 55 -1.13 -16.01 8.80
CA LYS A 55 -1.40 -17.43 9.04
C LYS A 55 -2.52 -17.97 8.14
N LEU A 56 -3.62 -17.24 7.98
CA LEU A 56 -4.72 -17.65 7.11
C LEU A 56 -4.33 -17.69 5.62
N ILE A 57 -3.47 -16.77 5.17
CA ILE A 57 -2.91 -16.80 3.80
C ILE A 57 -2.04 -18.04 3.62
N ASP A 58 -1.13 -18.30 4.56
CA ASP A 58 -0.22 -19.44 4.49
C ASP A 58 -0.98 -20.77 4.50
N GLU A 59 -2.00 -20.92 5.36
CA GLU A 59 -2.88 -22.09 5.37
C GLU A 59 -3.59 -22.29 4.02
N MET A 60 -4.06 -21.21 3.37
CA MET A 60 -4.68 -21.32 2.05
C MET A 60 -3.66 -21.72 0.98
N LYS A 61 -2.46 -21.14 0.99
CA LYS A 61 -1.39 -21.48 0.03
C LYS A 61 -1.00 -22.95 0.15
N GLU A 62 -0.85 -23.45 1.37
CA GLU A 62 -0.58 -24.87 1.64
C GLU A 62 -1.70 -25.77 1.11
N GLN A 63 -2.98 -25.41 1.33
CA GLN A 63 -4.12 -26.17 0.83
C GLN A 63 -4.20 -26.19 -0.71
N LYS A 64 -3.79 -25.10 -1.36
CA LYS A 64 -3.80 -24.95 -2.82
C LYS A 64 -2.51 -25.45 -3.48
N GLY A 65 -1.49 -25.78 -2.70
CA GLY A 65 -0.20 -26.25 -3.20
C GLY A 65 0.62 -25.17 -3.92
N VAL A 66 0.37 -23.89 -3.62
CA VAL A 66 1.07 -22.75 -4.21
C VAL A 66 2.07 -22.14 -3.22
N LYS A 67 3.03 -21.35 -3.71
CA LYS A 67 4.06 -20.74 -2.86
C LYS A 67 3.89 -19.24 -2.72
N LEU A 68 3.38 -18.59 -3.77
CA LEU A 68 3.24 -17.15 -3.85
C LEU A 68 1.78 -16.75 -3.76
N ASP A 69 1.49 -15.65 -3.06
CA ASP A 69 0.16 -15.05 -3.00
C ASP A 69 -0.39 -14.69 -4.41
N THR A 70 0.51 -14.47 -5.38
CA THR A 70 0.15 -14.17 -6.77
C THR A 70 -0.44 -15.35 -7.52
N GLU A 71 -0.22 -16.57 -7.03
CA GLU A 71 -0.73 -17.81 -7.63
C GLU A 71 -2.15 -18.16 -7.17
N LEU A 72 -2.68 -17.47 -6.15
CA LEU A 72 -4.06 -17.61 -5.72
C LEU A 72 -5.02 -16.99 -6.74
N ASP A 73 -6.08 -17.73 -7.06
CA ASP A 73 -7.10 -17.28 -8.01
C ASP A 73 -8.15 -16.36 -7.35
N ALA A 74 -9.14 -15.93 -8.13
CA ALA A 74 -10.16 -15.01 -7.63
C ALA A 74 -11.08 -15.64 -6.57
N ASP A 75 -11.38 -16.93 -6.68
CA ASP A 75 -12.25 -17.64 -5.74
C ASP A 75 -11.52 -17.89 -4.42
N ASP A 76 -10.23 -18.21 -4.49
CA ASP A 76 -9.33 -18.29 -3.33
C ASP A 76 -9.31 -16.97 -2.55
N LEU A 77 -9.09 -15.85 -3.25
CA LEU A 77 -9.03 -14.53 -2.63
C LEU A 77 -10.39 -14.09 -2.06
N LYS A 78 -11.49 -14.50 -2.69
CA LYS A 78 -12.84 -14.31 -2.17
C LYS A 78 -13.07 -15.08 -0.88
N ASP A 79 -12.59 -16.31 -0.81
CA ASP A 79 -12.62 -17.12 0.41
C ASP A 79 -11.71 -16.54 1.51
N LEU A 80 -10.52 -16.02 1.16
CA LEU A 80 -9.67 -15.30 2.13
C LEU A 80 -10.36 -14.07 2.69
N ALA A 81 -10.99 -13.24 1.86
CA ALA A 81 -11.73 -12.07 2.33
C ALA A 81 -12.83 -12.47 3.34
N ARG A 82 -13.52 -13.60 3.10
CA ARG A 82 -14.50 -14.15 4.05
C ARG A 82 -13.84 -14.59 5.36
N GLN A 83 -12.72 -15.31 5.29
CA GLN A 83 -11.98 -15.76 6.48
C GLN A 83 -11.44 -14.57 7.29
N PHE A 84 -10.95 -13.53 6.63
CA PHE A 84 -10.43 -12.33 7.27
C PHE A 84 -11.52 -11.56 8.02
N LYS A 85 -12.71 -11.41 7.43
CA LYS A 85 -13.87 -10.82 8.13
C LYS A 85 -14.29 -11.67 9.35
N ALA A 86 -14.18 -13.00 9.25
CA ALA A 86 -14.47 -13.88 10.38
C ALA A 86 -13.43 -13.73 11.50
N GLU A 87 -12.15 -13.63 11.18
CA GLU A 87 -11.08 -13.40 12.17
C GLU A 87 -11.20 -12.02 12.82
N TYR A 88 -11.56 -10.99 12.05
CA TYR A 88 -11.93 -9.68 12.59
C TYR A 88 -13.07 -9.78 13.61
N LYS A 89 -14.16 -10.46 13.24
CA LYS A 89 -15.33 -10.63 14.10
C LYS A 89 -14.99 -11.39 15.37
N LYS A 90 -14.18 -12.42 15.27
CA LYS A 90 -13.71 -13.21 16.41
C LYS A 90 -12.87 -12.39 17.38
N SER A 91 -12.00 -11.52 16.86
CA SER A 91 -11.09 -10.70 17.66
C SER A 91 -11.77 -9.48 18.29
N ILE A 92 -12.70 -8.83 17.57
CA ILE A 92 -13.34 -7.58 17.98
C ILE A 92 -14.75 -7.78 18.56
N GLY A 93 -15.39 -8.91 18.26
CA GLY A 93 -16.78 -9.19 18.64
C GLY A 93 -17.82 -8.45 17.79
N LYS A 94 -17.42 -7.81 16.69
CA LYS A 94 -18.30 -7.07 15.77
C LYS A 94 -17.98 -7.42 14.32
N ASP A 95 -18.99 -7.33 13.45
CA ASP A 95 -18.79 -7.50 12.01
C ASP A 95 -17.87 -6.40 11.45
N PHE A 96 -17.11 -6.75 10.41
CA PHE A 96 -16.25 -5.79 9.70
C PHE A 96 -17.10 -4.64 9.12
N PRO A 97 -16.71 -3.37 9.30
CA PRO A 97 -17.52 -2.23 8.86
C PRO A 97 -17.69 -2.23 7.34
N THR A 98 -18.92 -2.12 6.86
CA THR A 98 -19.25 -2.11 5.42
C THR A 98 -19.58 -0.73 4.88
N ASP A 99 -19.95 0.22 5.75
CA ASP A 99 -20.16 1.62 5.38
C ASP A 99 -18.82 2.34 5.19
N PRO A 100 -18.52 2.87 3.97
CA PRO A 100 -17.30 3.63 3.72
C PRO A 100 -17.09 4.83 4.65
N VAL A 101 -18.17 5.46 5.14
CA VAL A 101 -18.07 6.61 6.05
C VAL A 101 -17.59 6.15 7.43
N ASP A 102 -18.12 5.04 7.94
CA ASP A 102 -17.66 4.44 9.19
C ASP A 102 -16.21 3.96 9.08
N GLN A 103 -15.84 3.36 7.95
CA GLN A 103 -14.45 2.98 7.67
C GLN A 103 -13.53 4.21 7.70
N LEU A 104 -13.90 5.29 7.01
CA LEU A 104 -13.11 6.53 6.97
C LEU A 104 -12.93 7.12 8.38
N MET A 105 -14.01 7.25 9.13
CA MET A 105 -13.95 7.80 10.49
C MET A 105 -13.17 6.89 11.44
N GLY A 106 -13.25 5.57 11.26
CA GLY A 106 -12.42 4.60 11.97
C GLY A 106 -10.93 4.80 11.71
N ALA A 107 -10.55 4.92 10.43
CA ALA A 107 -9.18 5.17 10.00
C ALA A 107 -8.63 6.50 10.53
N VAL A 108 -9.38 7.60 10.40
CA VAL A 108 -9.00 8.93 10.92
C VAL A 108 -8.71 8.88 12.42
N ARG A 109 -9.60 8.24 13.20
CA ARG A 109 -9.42 8.08 14.64
C ARG A 109 -8.20 7.21 14.95
N ALA A 110 -7.93 6.19 14.16
CA ALA A 110 -6.77 5.32 14.35
C ALA A 110 -5.45 6.07 14.14
N VAL A 111 -5.36 6.90 13.10
CA VAL A 111 -4.17 7.74 12.86
C VAL A 111 -3.92 8.71 14.02
N PHE A 112 -4.97 9.33 14.56
CA PHE A 112 -4.80 10.18 15.74
C PHE A 112 -4.39 9.38 16.99
N ARG A 113 -4.94 8.18 17.20
CA ARG A 113 -4.50 7.30 18.30
C ARG A 113 -3.05 6.84 18.14
N SER A 114 -2.60 6.58 16.91
CA SER A 114 -1.24 6.10 16.66
C SER A 114 -0.17 7.14 17.00
N TRP A 115 -0.52 8.43 17.01
CA TRP A 115 0.36 9.49 17.52
C TRP A 115 0.79 9.24 18.97
N ASP A 116 -0.08 8.68 19.81
CA ASP A 116 0.22 8.44 21.23
C ASP A 116 0.58 6.98 21.54
N ASN A 117 0.86 6.16 20.52
CA ASN A 117 1.32 4.80 20.77
C ASN A 117 2.76 4.79 21.34
N PRO A 118 3.15 3.73 22.10
CA PRO A 118 4.47 3.68 22.75
C PRO A 118 5.65 3.81 21.77
N ARG A 119 5.51 3.25 20.57
CA ARG A 119 6.53 3.27 19.51
C ARG A 119 6.76 4.71 19.01
N ALA A 120 5.69 5.47 18.78
CA ALA A 120 5.71 6.85 18.32
C ALA A 120 6.24 7.79 19.40
N ILE A 121 5.84 7.60 20.67
CA ILE A 121 6.38 8.35 21.81
C ILE A 121 7.90 8.17 21.90
N TYR A 122 8.38 6.93 21.81
CA TYR A 122 9.81 6.63 21.86
C TYR A 122 10.56 7.24 20.66
N TYR A 123 10.03 7.07 19.45
CA TYR A 123 10.60 7.65 18.23
C TYR A 123 10.72 9.18 18.32
N ARG A 124 9.67 9.86 18.81
CA ARG A 124 9.70 11.31 19.01
C ARG A 124 10.76 11.75 19.99
N ARG A 125 10.96 11.01 21.10
CA ARG A 125 12.02 11.30 22.07
C ARG A 125 13.43 11.11 21.49
N MET A 126 13.62 10.14 20.60
CA MET A 126 14.92 9.90 19.95
C MET A 126 15.26 10.94 18.87
N ASN A 127 14.25 11.58 18.27
CA ASN A 127 14.41 12.51 17.15
C ASN A 127 14.03 13.96 17.54
N ASP A 128 13.91 14.25 18.84
CA ASP A 128 13.56 15.57 19.38
C ASP A 128 12.29 16.20 18.78
N ILE A 129 11.27 15.38 18.50
CA ILE A 129 9.98 15.84 17.92
C ILE A 129 9.01 16.17 19.07
N PRO A 130 8.51 17.42 19.18
CA PRO A 130 7.56 17.79 20.23
C PRO A 130 6.23 17.03 20.14
N SER A 131 5.71 16.57 21.28
CA SER A 131 4.42 15.85 21.31
C SER A 131 3.23 16.72 20.92
N GLY A 132 3.30 18.03 21.17
CA GLY A 132 2.23 18.99 20.91
C GLY A 132 1.97 19.30 19.43
N TRP A 133 2.79 18.80 18.50
CA TRP A 133 2.57 19.02 17.06
C TRP A 133 1.37 18.22 16.51
N GLY A 134 1.11 17.04 17.09
CA GLY A 134 0.09 16.13 16.56
C GLY A 134 0.47 15.50 15.22
N THR A 135 -0.53 14.93 14.55
CA THR A 135 -0.38 14.35 13.20
C THR A 135 -1.57 14.76 12.34
N ALA A 136 -1.38 14.80 11.02
CA ALA A 136 -2.44 15.04 10.04
C ALA A 136 -2.97 13.70 9.49
N VAL A 137 -4.13 13.75 8.83
CA VAL A 137 -4.67 12.62 8.06
C VAL A 137 -4.83 13.06 6.60
N ASN A 138 -4.11 12.41 5.70
CA ASN A 138 -4.23 12.63 4.26
C ASN A 138 -5.22 11.62 3.69
N VAL A 139 -6.29 12.10 3.06
CA VAL A 139 -7.28 11.27 2.37
C VAL A 139 -7.14 11.53 0.87
N GLN A 140 -6.77 10.49 0.13
CA GLN A 140 -6.45 10.58 -1.30
C GLN A 140 -7.30 9.59 -2.10
N MET A 141 -7.63 9.96 -3.34
CA MET A 141 -8.22 9.02 -4.29
C MET A 141 -7.21 7.93 -4.64
N MET A 142 -7.66 6.67 -4.62
CA MET A 142 -6.82 5.53 -4.97
C MET A 142 -6.40 5.55 -6.43
N VAL A 143 -5.16 5.10 -6.66
CA VAL A 143 -4.59 4.72 -7.95
C VAL A 143 -4.00 3.32 -7.78
N PHE A 144 -4.15 2.45 -8.76
CA PHE A 144 -3.85 1.02 -8.62
C PHE A 144 -2.66 0.56 -9.45
N GLY A 145 -1.56 0.21 -8.77
CA GLY A 145 -0.37 -0.41 -9.38
C GLY A 145 -0.52 -1.92 -9.67
N ASN A 146 -1.64 -2.54 -9.28
CA ASN A 146 -1.90 -3.99 -9.30
C ASN A 146 -3.06 -4.41 -10.23
N THR A 147 -3.41 -3.58 -11.22
CA THR A 147 -4.47 -3.93 -12.20
C THR A 147 -4.00 -4.87 -13.32
N GLY A 148 -2.68 -5.02 -13.51
CA GLY A 148 -2.10 -5.90 -14.53
C GLY A 148 -0.65 -5.54 -14.85
N ASP A 149 -0.16 -6.04 -16.00
CA ASP A 149 1.24 -5.93 -16.42
C ASP A 149 1.62 -4.54 -16.95
N THR A 150 0.64 -3.66 -17.16
CA THR A 150 0.84 -2.24 -17.51
C THR A 150 0.74 -1.31 -16.30
N SER A 151 0.73 -1.88 -15.09
CA SER A 151 0.62 -1.15 -13.83
C SER A 151 1.77 -1.51 -12.90
N GLY A 152 2.15 -0.60 -12.02
CA GLY A 152 3.21 -0.82 -11.05
C GLY A 152 3.30 0.29 -10.02
N THR A 153 4.19 0.13 -9.05
CA THR A 153 4.43 1.11 -8.00
C THR A 153 5.91 1.13 -7.66
N GLY A 154 6.41 2.26 -7.19
CA GLY A 154 7.81 2.38 -6.82
C GLY A 154 8.12 3.53 -5.89
N VAL A 155 9.33 3.48 -5.36
CA VAL A 155 9.95 4.50 -4.53
C VAL A 155 11.27 4.89 -5.16
N ALA A 156 11.58 6.18 -5.22
CA ALA A 156 12.86 6.63 -5.74
C ALA A 156 13.32 7.94 -5.13
N PHE A 157 14.63 8.12 -5.14
CA PHE A 157 15.36 9.29 -4.76
C PHE A 157 15.95 9.94 -6.01
N THR A 158 15.90 11.27 -6.10
CA THR A 158 16.48 11.99 -7.24
C THR A 158 18.01 11.89 -7.31
N ARG A 159 18.64 11.53 -6.18
CA ARG A 159 20.07 11.24 -6.04
C ARG A 159 20.26 10.01 -5.16
N ASN A 160 21.44 9.39 -5.20
CA ASN A 160 21.74 8.27 -4.33
C ASN A 160 21.80 8.74 -2.86
N PRO A 161 20.91 8.27 -1.96
CA PRO A 161 20.86 8.74 -0.58
C PRO A 161 22.05 8.29 0.27
N SER A 162 22.80 7.28 -0.18
CA SER A 162 23.97 6.74 0.52
C SER A 162 25.28 7.40 0.09
N THR A 163 25.42 7.77 -1.19
CA THR A 163 26.68 8.32 -1.74
C THR A 163 26.60 9.79 -2.14
N GLY A 164 25.40 10.34 -2.31
CA GLY A 164 25.17 11.70 -2.83
C GLY A 164 25.35 11.83 -4.35
N GLU A 165 25.65 10.74 -5.07
CA GLU A 165 25.78 10.74 -6.53
C GLU A 165 24.48 11.23 -7.19
N LYS A 166 24.60 12.15 -8.15
CA LYS A 166 23.46 12.68 -8.91
C LYS A 166 23.00 11.68 -9.98
N LYS A 167 22.39 10.59 -9.52
CA LYS A 167 21.75 9.55 -10.31
C LYS A 167 20.45 9.14 -9.61
N LEU A 168 19.38 8.97 -10.39
CA LEU A 168 18.12 8.40 -9.88
C LEU A 168 18.41 7.04 -9.23
N TYR A 169 17.95 6.90 -8.00
CA TYR A 169 18.16 5.71 -7.18
C TYR A 169 16.82 5.26 -6.64
N GLY A 170 16.39 4.05 -6.93
CA GLY A 170 15.08 3.60 -6.50
C GLY A 170 14.72 2.24 -7.01
N GLU A 171 13.56 1.78 -6.57
CA GLU A 171 13.07 0.43 -6.78
C GLU A 171 11.57 0.46 -7.12
N PHE A 172 11.13 -0.48 -7.95
CA PHE A 172 9.72 -0.61 -8.31
C PHE A 172 9.31 -2.07 -8.52
N LEU A 173 8.01 -2.32 -8.43
CA LEU A 173 7.38 -3.59 -8.73
C LEU A 173 6.24 -3.41 -9.75
N MET A 174 6.20 -4.31 -10.72
CA MET A 174 5.08 -4.45 -11.65
C MET A 174 3.95 -5.24 -11.02
N ASN A 175 2.72 -4.86 -11.32
CA ASN A 175 1.49 -5.51 -10.85
C ASN A 175 1.51 -5.71 -9.32
N ALA A 176 1.64 -4.59 -8.58
CA ALA A 176 1.88 -4.56 -7.14
C ALA A 176 1.29 -3.30 -6.48
N GLN A 177 1.07 -3.33 -5.17
CA GLN A 177 0.77 -2.12 -4.38
C GLN A 177 1.98 -1.73 -3.52
N GLY A 178 2.03 -0.49 -3.02
CA GLY A 178 3.21 0.05 -2.32
C GLY A 178 3.67 -0.82 -1.15
N GLU A 179 2.74 -1.48 -0.46
CA GLU A 179 3.05 -2.47 0.59
C GLU A 179 4.02 -3.57 0.12
N ASP A 180 3.87 -4.06 -1.11
CA ASP A 180 4.69 -5.16 -1.63
C ASP A 180 6.16 -4.73 -1.84
N VAL A 181 6.38 -3.44 -2.13
CA VAL A 181 7.73 -2.86 -2.26
C VAL A 181 8.40 -2.80 -0.89
N VAL A 182 7.66 -2.45 0.16
CA VAL A 182 8.18 -2.33 1.53
C VAL A 182 8.33 -3.69 2.21
N ALA A 183 7.43 -4.63 1.95
CA ALA A 183 7.42 -5.94 2.60
C ALA A 183 8.55 -6.88 2.15
N GLY A 184 9.17 -6.63 0.99
CA GLY A 184 10.31 -7.41 0.50
C GLY A 184 9.99 -8.86 0.12
N VAL A 185 8.69 -9.20 -0.04
CA VAL A 185 8.25 -10.55 -0.45
C VAL A 185 8.63 -10.84 -1.91
N ARG A 186 8.68 -9.79 -2.74
CA ARG A 186 9.11 -9.85 -4.15
C ARG A 186 10.39 -9.06 -4.30
N THR A 187 11.34 -9.59 -5.07
CA THR A 187 12.56 -8.85 -5.43
C THR A 187 12.19 -7.69 -6.35
N PRO A 188 12.40 -6.43 -5.93
CA PRO A 188 12.06 -5.29 -6.76
C PRO A 188 13.08 -5.09 -7.89
N HIS A 189 12.66 -4.35 -8.91
CA HIS A 189 13.54 -3.93 -10.01
C HIS A 189 14.13 -2.56 -9.70
N THR A 190 15.37 -2.31 -10.14
CA THR A 190 15.96 -0.98 -10.07
C THR A 190 15.23 -0.01 -11.01
N ILE A 191 15.10 1.26 -10.61
CA ILE A 191 14.37 2.27 -11.38
C ILE A 191 14.84 2.42 -12.83
N ASP A 192 16.13 2.20 -13.10
CA ASP A 192 16.71 2.19 -14.46
C ASP A 192 16.00 1.18 -15.40
N LYS A 193 15.48 0.08 -14.87
CA LYS A 193 14.78 -0.95 -15.64
C LYS A 193 13.42 -0.47 -16.14
N LEU A 194 12.81 0.52 -15.48
CA LEU A 194 11.51 1.09 -15.88
C LEU A 194 11.60 1.73 -17.27
N ALA A 195 12.75 2.31 -17.63
CA ALA A 195 13.03 2.85 -18.96
C ALA A 195 12.86 1.82 -20.09
N GLN A 196 13.03 0.53 -19.79
CA GLN A 196 12.89 -0.56 -20.75
C GLN A 196 11.48 -1.13 -20.81
N ILE A 197 10.76 -1.09 -19.68
CA ILE A 197 9.43 -1.72 -19.53
C ILE A 197 8.32 -0.72 -19.90
N MET A 198 8.41 0.52 -19.41
CA MET A 198 7.45 1.60 -19.67
C MET A 198 8.21 2.91 -19.95
N PRO A 199 8.80 3.05 -21.16
CA PRO A 199 9.66 4.19 -21.48
C PRO A 199 8.95 5.54 -21.34
N ASP A 200 7.69 5.64 -21.73
CA ASP A 200 6.92 6.89 -21.67
C ASP A 200 6.69 7.33 -20.21
N ALA A 201 6.28 6.39 -19.34
CA ALA A 201 6.11 6.66 -17.91
C ALA A 201 7.45 7.01 -17.25
N TYR A 202 8.54 6.34 -17.61
CA TYR A 202 9.88 6.66 -17.11
C TYR A 202 10.34 8.07 -17.52
N GLN A 203 10.16 8.45 -18.78
CA GLN A 203 10.51 9.79 -19.25
C GLN A 203 9.70 10.86 -18.52
N GLN A 204 8.40 10.63 -18.33
CA GLN A 204 7.54 11.52 -17.55
C GLN A 204 8.04 11.62 -16.09
N PHE A 205 8.39 10.49 -15.49
CA PHE A 205 8.92 10.43 -14.13
C PHE A 205 10.21 11.24 -13.97
N VAL A 206 11.17 11.08 -14.89
CA VAL A 206 12.43 11.84 -14.89
C VAL A 206 12.17 13.36 -14.97
N MET A 207 11.25 13.80 -15.84
CA MET A 207 10.89 15.22 -15.95
C MET A 207 10.28 15.77 -14.65
N ILE A 208 9.45 14.97 -13.98
CA ILE A 208 8.87 15.33 -12.68
C ILE A 208 9.96 15.43 -11.61
N CYS A 209 10.86 14.44 -11.53
CA CYS A 209 12.00 14.44 -10.60
C CYS A 209 12.83 15.71 -10.72
N ASP A 210 13.19 16.08 -11.96
CA ASP A 210 13.93 17.31 -12.25
C ASP A 210 13.16 18.58 -11.82
N THR A 211 11.83 18.57 -11.96
CA THR A 211 10.97 19.69 -11.56
C THR A 211 10.91 19.83 -10.04
N LEU A 212 10.71 18.71 -9.33
CA LEU A 212 10.62 18.67 -7.87
C LEU A 212 11.94 19.08 -7.22
N GLU A 213 13.07 18.51 -7.66
CA GLU A 213 14.39 18.87 -7.11
C GLU A 213 14.73 20.36 -7.37
N LYS A 214 14.36 20.91 -8.54
CA LYS A 214 14.53 22.36 -8.80
C LYS A 214 13.62 23.22 -7.93
N HIS A 215 12.39 22.77 -7.68
CA HIS A 215 11.40 23.51 -6.89
C HIS A 215 11.79 23.55 -5.41
N TYR A 216 12.02 22.39 -4.82
CA TYR A 216 12.36 22.27 -3.39
C TYR A 216 13.84 22.57 -3.09
N ARG A 217 14.69 22.58 -4.12
CA ARG A 217 16.12 22.89 -4.04
C ARG A 217 16.89 21.91 -3.15
N ASP A 218 16.39 20.69 -3.05
CA ASP A 218 17.01 19.58 -2.32
C ASP A 218 16.70 18.25 -3.00
N MET A 219 17.46 17.22 -2.67
CA MET A 219 17.19 15.84 -3.10
C MET A 219 15.78 15.42 -2.62
N GLN A 220 15.03 14.74 -3.48
CA GLN A 220 13.65 14.35 -3.18
C GLN A 220 13.52 12.84 -3.04
N ASP A 221 12.77 12.40 -2.05
CA ASP A 221 12.32 11.02 -1.83
C ASP A 221 10.85 10.91 -2.25
N MET A 222 10.56 10.12 -3.27
CA MET A 222 9.28 10.15 -3.98
C MET A 222 8.65 8.77 -4.06
N GLU A 223 7.33 8.76 -3.94
CA GLU A 223 6.50 7.57 -4.18
C GLU A 223 5.63 7.79 -5.41
N PHE A 224 5.53 6.79 -6.27
CA PHE A 224 4.73 6.86 -7.50
C PHE A 224 3.99 5.56 -7.77
N THR A 225 2.91 5.67 -8.52
CA THR A 225 2.15 4.53 -9.05
C THR A 225 1.86 4.77 -10.53
N ILE A 226 1.92 3.69 -11.30
CA ILE A 226 1.51 3.64 -12.69
C ILE A 226 0.26 2.77 -12.75
N GLU A 227 -0.85 3.32 -13.22
CA GLU A 227 -2.10 2.60 -13.43
C GLU A 227 -2.39 2.62 -14.93
N GLU A 228 -2.37 1.44 -15.55
CA GLU A 228 -2.65 1.24 -16.98
C GLU A 228 -1.82 2.17 -17.88
N GLY A 229 -0.52 2.26 -17.60
CA GLY A 229 0.44 3.10 -18.31
C GLY A 229 0.46 4.58 -17.92
N LYS A 230 -0.47 5.05 -17.08
CA LYS A 230 -0.51 6.44 -16.62
C LYS A 230 0.20 6.60 -15.29
N LEU A 231 1.18 7.51 -15.24
CA LEU A 231 1.96 7.83 -14.03
C LEU A 231 1.19 8.78 -13.10
N TYR A 232 1.28 8.51 -11.80
CA TYR A 232 0.77 9.33 -10.70
C TYR A 232 1.86 9.45 -9.62
N MET A 233 2.07 10.68 -9.15
CA MET A 233 2.94 10.95 -7.99
C MET A 233 2.09 10.97 -6.73
N LEU A 234 2.53 10.25 -5.70
CA LEU A 234 1.79 10.08 -4.45
C LEU A 234 2.39 10.89 -3.31
N GLN A 235 3.73 10.97 -3.26
CA GLN A 235 4.48 11.67 -2.22
C GLN A 235 5.80 12.20 -2.79
N THR A 236 6.31 13.29 -2.22
CA THR A 236 7.64 13.86 -2.44
C THR A 236 8.09 14.68 -1.24
#